data_AF-B0RIE9-F1
#
_entry.id   AF-B0RIE9-F1
#
_cell.length_a   1.000
_cell.length_b   1.000
_cell.length_c   1.000
_cell.angle_alpha   90.00
_cell.angle_beta   90.00
_cell.angle_gamma   90.00
#
_symmetry.space_group_name_H-M   'P 1'
#
loop_
_entity.id
_entity.type
_entity.pdbx_description
1 polymer ?
#
loop_
_entity_poly.entity_id
_entity_poly.type
_entity_poly.pdbx_seq_one_letter_code
_entity_poly.pdbx_strand_id
1 'polypeptide(L)'
;MRRFVIPWAAVGVGVSVLAAVLAVQHGRDPVAAVVSALVVLSSGPIGLAIRHRRDGRSRAAASGSVERAIVACTQAAVFRDLLIAIPAAALLQLLRPGQPPIMTSLMLMVFALADYGFRYDARLRACLQPGPGTNDLGAYRVAARMAAEDLARATGVSDRTVVAIENGRHEPGVVLARAIAIELGVPVARLFPGSMSGA
;
A
#
# COMPACT_ATOMS: atom_id res chain seq x y z
N MET A 1 8.22 7.40 21.06
CA MET A 1 8.26 8.49 20.04
C MET A 1 9.44 9.45 20.21
N ARG A 2 9.81 9.94 21.41
CA ARG A 2 10.88 10.96 21.59
C ARG A 2 12.28 10.56 21.08
N ARG A 3 12.65 9.27 21.05
CA ARG A 3 14.02 8.83 20.68
C ARG A 3 14.35 8.91 19.17
N PHE A 4 13.36 9.00 18.27
CA PHE A 4 13.60 9.08 16.82
C PHE A 4 13.44 10.49 16.22
N VAL A 5 12.84 11.43 16.95
CA VAL A 5 12.59 12.80 16.46
C VAL A 5 13.86 13.65 16.52
N ILE A 6 14.69 13.45 17.54
CA ILE A 6 15.93 14.20 17.76
C ILE A 6 16.97 13.99 16.63
N PRO A 7 17.29 12.75 16.19
CA PRO A 7 18.26 12.56 15.11
C PRO A 7 17.78 13.13 13.77
N TRP A 8 16.46 13.10 13.49
CA TRP A 8 15.89 13.65 12.26
C TRP A 8 15.93 15.17 12.19
N ALA A 9 15.66 15.85 13.30
CA ALA A 9 15.76 17.31 13.36
C ALA A 9 17.19 17.79 13.13
N ALA A 10 18.19 17.10 13.69
CA ALA A 10 19.60 17.42 13.50
C ALA A 10 20.05 17.27 12.03
N VAL A 11 19.64 16.18 11.37
CA VAL A 11 19.89 15.97 9.93
C VAL A 11 19.23 17.07 9.10
N GLY A 12 18.01 17.48 9.46
CA GLY A 12 17.31 18.52 8.74
C GLY A 12 17.94 19.90 8.84
N VAL A 13 18.41 20.27 10.03
CA VAL A 13 19.15 21.52 10.22
C VAL A 13 20.45 21.48 9.41
N GLY A 14 21.19 20.37 9.44
CA GLY A 14 22.44 20.23 8.67
C GLY A 14 22.25 20.37 7.17
N VAL A 15 21.24 19.71 6.59
CA VAL A 15 20.94 19.79 5.15
C VAL A 15 20.46 21.19 4.75
N SER A 16 19.68 21.87 5.60
CA SER A 16 19.21 23.24 5.31
C SER A 16 20.34 24.27 5.35
N VAL A 17 21.25 24.15 6.33
CA VAL A 17 22.45 25.00 6.42
C VAL A 17 23.38 24.78 5.24
N LEU A 18 23.60 23.52 4.84
CA LEU A 18 24.44 23.20 3.68
C LEU A 18 23.85 23.74 2.37
N ALA A 19 22.53 23.63 2.19
CA ALA A 19 21.83 24.18 1.02
C ALA A 19 21.93 25.72 0.96
N ALA A 20 21.84 26.41 2.10
CA ALA A 20 22.03 27.86 2.19
C ALA A 20 23.44 28.28 1.78
N VAL A 21 24.46 27.59 2.32
CA VAL A 21 25.87 27.89 2.04
C VAL A 21 26.18 27.71 0.54
N LEU A 22 25.69 26.63 -0.07
CA LEU A 22 25.88 26.37 -1.50
C LEU A 22 25.17 27.40 -2.37
N ALA A 23 23.98 27.86 -1.97
CA ALA A 23 23.25 28.90 -2.70
C ALA A 23 23.98 30.24 -2.71
N VAL A 24 24.50 30.67 -1.55
CA VAL A 24 25.32 31.90 -1.44
C VAL A 24 26.58 31.80 -2.31
N GLN A 25 27.28 30.66 -2.29
CA GLN A 25 28.50 30.47 -3.09
C GLN A 25 28.27 30.54 -4.60
N HIS A 26 27.05 30.24 -5.07
CA HIS A 26 26.70 30.24 -6.49
C HIS A 26 25.90 31.49 -6.92
N GLY A 27 25.81 32.52 -6.07
CA GLY A 27 25.06 33.74 -6.36
C GLY A 27 23.54 33.51 -6.52
N ARG A 28 23.01 32.44 -5.94
CA ARG A 28 21.57 32.12 -5.92
C ARG A 28 20.93 32.64 -4.64
N ASP A 29 19.61 32.84 -4.69
CA ASP A 29 18.84 33.25 -3.51
C ASP A 29 18.90 32.17 -2.41
N PRO A 30 19.53 32.46 -1.25
CA PRO A 30 19.66 31.50 -0.16
C PRO A 30 18.32 31.16 0.49
N VAL A 31 17.34 32.06 0.43
CA VAL A 31 16.02 31.84 1.04
C VAL A 31 15.28 30.75 0.28
N ALA A 32 15.32 30.77 -1.06
CA ALA A 32 14.71 29.74 -1.89
C ALA A 32 15.33 28.35 -1.65
N ALA A 33 16.65 28.28 -1.46
CA ALA A 33 17.34 27.02 -1.18
C ALA A 33 16.99 26.43 0.20
N VAL A 34 16.88 27.29 1.22
CA VAL A 34 16.48 26.89 2.58
C VAL A 34 15.03 26.41 2.63
N VAL A 35 14.12 27.12 1.96
CA VAL A 35 12.70 26.72 1.87
C VAL A 35 12.57 25.36 1.18
N SER A 36 13.31 25.14 0.09
CA SER A 36 13.34 23.86 -0.63
C SER A 36 13.82 22.71 0.28
N ALA A 37 14.89 22.93 1.05
CA ALA A 37 15.44 21.95 1.97
C ALA A 37 14.45 21.61 3.12
N LEU A 38 13.85 22.63 3.73
CA LEU A 38 12.86 22.47 4.80
C LEU A 38 11.62 21.68 4.33
N VAL A 39 11.13 21.94 3.11
CA VAL A 39 10.02 21.18 2.53
C VAL A 39 10.38 19.70 2.36
N VAL A 40 11.58 19.40 1.85
CA VAL A 40 12.07 18.01 1.69
C VAL A 40 12.18 17.29 3.04
N LEU A 41 12.61 17.99 4.10
CA LEU A 41 12.83 17.41 5.43
C LEU A 41 11.55 17.22 6.25
N SER A 42 10.52 18.02 5.98
CA SER A 42 9.22 17.94 6.68
C SER A 42 8.45 16.64 6.40
N SER A 43 8.86 15.91 5.38
CA SER A 43 8.12 14.82 4.76
C SER A 43 8.26 13.46 5.47
N GLY A 44 9.42 13.22 6.10
CA GLY A 44 9.72 12.01 6.88
C GLY A 44 8.88 11.80 8.16
N PRO A 45 8.77 12.80 9.06
CA PRO A 45 8.02 12.64 10.32
C PRO A 45 6.50 12.52 10.12
N ILE A 46 5.94 13.14 9.08
CA ILE A 46 4.52 13.02 8.72
C ILE A 46 4.19 11.59 8.28
N GLY A 47 5.04 10.97 7.46
CA GLY A 47 4.88 9.57 7.04
C GLY A 47 4.92 8.58 8.22
N LEU A 48 5.82 8.80 9.19
CA LEU A 48 5.93 7.97 10.40
C LEU A 48 4.73 8.12 11.34
N ALA A 49 4.20 9.34 11.51
CA ALA A 49 3.02 9.60 12.33
C ALA A 49 1.75 8.95 11.73
N ILE A 50 1.61 8.98 10.40
CA ILE A 50 0.50 8.35 9.68
C ILE A 50 0.59 6.81 9.77
N ARG A 51 1.79 6.24 9.60
CA ARG A 51 2.03 4.78 9.73
C ARG A 51 1.62 4.27 11.11
N HIS A 52 2.05 4.93 12.18
CA HIS A 52 1.71 4.50 13.54
C HIS A 52 0.20 4.61 13.85
N ARG A 53 -0.49 5.64 13.35
CA ARG A 53 -1.96 5.73 13.51
C ARG A 53 -2.71 4.66 12.71
N ARG A 54 -2.14 4.20 11.61
CA ARG A 54 -2.73 3.18 10.73
C ARG A 54 -2.57 1.76 11.28
N ASP A 55 -1.45 1.45 11.91
CA ASP A 55 -1.22 0.15 12.57
C ASP A 55 -2.22 -0.07 13.73
N GLY A 56 -2.67 1.01 14.38
CA GLY A 56 -3.72 0.96 15.41
C GLY A 56 -5.14 0.72 14.88
N ARG A 57 -5.48 1.20 13.67
CA ARG A 57 -6.84 1.08 13.08
C ARG A 57 -7.05 -0.15 12.23
N SER A 58 -5.98 -0.76 11.72
CA SER A 58 -6.05 -1.96 10.88
C SER A 58 -6.55 -3.21 11.63
N ARG A 59 -6.70 -3.15 12.96
CA ARG A 59 -7.32 -4.20 13.77
C ARG A 59 -8.84 -4.11 13.88
N ALA A 60 -9.48 -3.03 13.42
CA ALA A 60 -10.88 -2.72 13.78
C ALA A 60 -11.88 -2.67 12.61
N ALA A 61 -11.48 -2.92 11.36
CA ALA A 61 -12.41 -2.78 10.22
C ALA A 61 -12.32 -3.97 9.25
N ALA A 62 -13.21 -4.94 9.45
CA ALA A 62 -13.51 -6.01 8.50
C ALA A 62 -14.70 -5.60 7.59
N SER A 63 -14.92 -6.38 6.53
CA SER A 63 -15.93 -6.32 5.44
C SER A 63 -15.98 -5.12 4.48
N GLY A 64 -15.56 -3.90 4.84
CA GLY A 64 -15.45 -2.78 3.88
C GLY A 64 -14.02 -2.49 3.38
N SER A 65 -13.11 -3.43 3.67
CA SER A 65 -11.70 -3.11 3.97
C SER A 65 -10.70 -3.46 2.89
N VAL A 66 -11.00 -4.35 1.93
CA VAL A 66 -10.01 -4.81 0.95
C VAL A 66 -9.65 -3.69 -0.03
N GLU A 67 -10.63 -3.06 -0.67
CA GLU A 67 -10.39 -1.95 -1.59
C GLU A 67 -9.76 -0.76 -0.87
N ARG A 68 -10.25 -0.42 0.34
CA ARG A 68 -9.62 0.60 1.19
C ARG A 68 -8.20 0.23 1.62
N ALA A 69 -7.90 -1.04 1.86
CA ALA A 69 -6.56 -1.51 2.21
C ALA A 69 -5.63 -1.46 0.99
N ILE A 70 -6.12 -1.83 -0.20
CA ILE A 70 -5.38 -1.73 -1.46
C ILE A 70 -5.10 -0.26 -1.78
N VAL A 71 -6.10 0.61 -1.75
CA VAL A 71 -5.96 2.06 -1.97
C VAL A 71 -4.97 2.64 -0.98
N ALA A 72 -5.14 2.38 0.33
CA ALA A 72 -4.26 2.95 1.32
C ALA A 72 -2.83 2.39 1.23
N CYS A 73 -2.64 1.10 0.91
CA CYS A 73 -1.30 0.52 0.72
C CYS A 73 -0.63 1.07 -0.55
N THR A 74 -1.41 1.33 -1.60
CA THR A 74 -0.92 1.89 -2.87
C THR A 74 -0.56 3.36 -2.68
N GLN A 75 -1.42 4.14 -2.02
CA GLN A 75 -1.16 5.52 -1.64
C GLN A 75 0.09 5.65 -0.76
N ALA A 76 0.31 4.72 0.19
CA ALA A 76 1.53 4.73 1.01
C ALA A 76 2.80 4.44 0.20
N ALA A 77 2.73 3.55 -0.80
CA ALA A 77 3.86 3.26 -1.67
C ALA A 77 4.18 4.45 -2.58
N VAL A 78 3.17 5.07 -3.17
CA VAL A 78 3.33 6.24 -4.03
C VAL A 78 3.81 7.45 -3.25
N PHE A 79 3.32 7.64 -2.02
CA PHE A 79 3.84 8.68 -1.13
C PHE A 79 5.33 8.48 -0.88
N ARG A 80 5.75 7.25 -0.51
CA ARG A 80 7.18 6.94 -0.29
C ARG A 80 8.04 7.24 -1.52
N ASP A 81 7.54 6.95 -2.71
CA ASP A 81 8.33 7.15 -3.93
C ASP A 81 8.36 8.61 -4.35
N LEU A 82 7.28 9.37 -4.08
CA LEU A 82 7.26 10.82 -4.20
C LEU A 82 8.29 11.49 -3.26
N LEU A 83 8.46 10.95 -2.04
CA LEU A 83 9.47 11.43 -1.09
C LEU A 83 10.89 11.28 -1.62
N ILE A 84 11.16 10.29 -2.46
CA ILE A 84 12.48 10.08 -3.08
C ILE A 84 12.58 10.93 -4.36
N ALA A 85 11.52 10.98 -5.15
CA ALA A 85 11.52 11.61 -6.47
C ALA A 85 11.59 13.15 -6.40
N ILE A 86 10.96 13.78 -5.39
CA ILE A 86 11.00 15.25 -5.19
C ILE A 86 12.45 15.75 -4.98
N PRO A 87 13.22 15.25 -4.00
CA PRO A 87 14.60 15.68 -3.82
C PRO A 87 15.49 15.38 -5.02
N ALA A 88 15.29 14.24 -5.70
CA ALA A 88 16.01 13.92 -6.92
C ALA A 88 15.73 14.94 -8.04
N ALA A 89 14.47 15.36 -8.21
CA ALA A 89 14.10 16.39 -9.17
C ALA A 89 14.65 17.78 -8.81
N ALA A 90 14.66 18.13 -7.52
CA ALA A 90 15.30 19.35 -7.05
C ALA A 90 16.82 19.35 -7.34
N LEU A 91 17.49 18.22 -7.14
CA LEU A 91 18.89 18.04 -7.49
C LEU A 91 19.13 18.16 -9.00
N LEU A 92 18.23 17.57 -9.82
CA LEU A 92 18.26 17.71 -11.28
C LEU A 92 18.13 19.17 -11.73
N GLN A 93 17.25 19.95 -11.10
CA GLN A 93 17.13 21.39 -11.38
C GLN A 93 18.39 22.17 -11.00
N LEU A 94 19.04 21.81 -9.89
CA LEU A 94 20.31 22.41 -9.48
C LEU A 94 21.44 22.13 -10.50
N LEU A 95 21.46 20.92 -11.06
CA LEU A 95 22.43 20.47 -12.06
C LEU A 95 22.14 21.02 -13.48
N ARG A 96 20.87 21.33 -13.79
CA ARG A 96 20.43 21.80 -15.11
C ARG A 96 19.61 23.10 -14.99
N PRO A 97 20.26 24.24 -14.73
CA PRO A 97 19.58 25.52 -14.49
C PRO A 97 18.81 26.06 -15.71
N GLY A 98 19.07 25.55 -16.92
CA GLY A 98 18.34 25.93 -18.13
C GLY A 98 17.01 25.20 -18.35
N GLN A 99 16.69 24.19 -17.54
CA GLN A 99 15.40 23.49 -17.67
C GLN A 99 14.30 24.29 -16.95
N PRO A 100 13.17 24.58 -17.62
CA PRO A 100 12.06 25.25 -16.98
C PRO A 100 11.47 24.33 -15.89
N PRO A 101 11.23 24.83 -14.66
CA PRO A 101 10.78 24.04 -13.52
C PRO A 101 9.45 23.30 -13.79
N ILE A 102 8.62 23.89 -14.64
CA ILE A 102 7.33 23.33 -15.06
C ILE A 102 7.53 21.95 -15.71
N MET A 103 8.55 21.80 -16.57
CA MET A 103 8.79 20.55 -17.28
C MET A 103 9.23 19.43 -16.33
N THR A 104 10.07 19.74 -15.34
CA THR A 104 10.48 18.78 -14.30
C THR A 104 9.31 18.37 -13.41
N SER A 105 8.44 19.30 -13.02
CA SER A 105 7.22 19.00 -12.25
C SER A 105 6.26 18.11 -13.04
N LEU A 106 6.10 18.37 -14.33
CA LEU A 106 5.21 17.59 -15.20
C LEU A 106 5.75 16.17 -15.41
N MET A 107 7.06 16.01 -15.60
CA MET A 107 7.69 14.68 -15.66
C MET A 107 7.55 13.90 -14.35
N LEU A 108 7.74 14.57 -13.21
CA LEU A 108 7.53 13.97 -11.88
C LEU A 108 6.10 13.48 -11.71
N MET A 109 5.11 14.29 -12.11
CA MET A 109 3.70 13.95 -11.98
C MET A 109 3.32 12.77 -12.88
N VAL A 110 3.80 12.75 -14.13
CA VAL A 110 3.57 11.62 -15.05
C VAL A 110 4.21 10.34 -14.52
N PHE A 111 5.45 10.42 -14.02
CA PHE A 111 6.12 9.27 -13.41
C PHE A 111 5.37 8.75 -12.19
N ALA A 112 4.92 9.64 -11.30
CA ALA A 112 4.15 9.26 -10.11
C ALA A 112 2.81 8.61 -10.47
N LEU A 113 2.10 9.12 -11.49
CA LEU A 113 0.86 8.52 -11.97
C LEU A 113 1.10 7.14 -12.60
N ALA A 114 2.16 6.99 -13.40
CA ALA A 114 2.51 5.73 -14.05
C ALA A 114 2.89 4.65 -13.02
N ASP A 115 3.74 4.98 -12.04
CA ASP A 115 4.08 4.07 -10.94
C ASP A 115 2.85 3.72 -10.08
N TYR A 116 1.99 4.71 -9.79
CA TYR A 116 0.72 4.47 -9.11
C TYR A 116 -0.14 3.45 -9.86
N GLY A 117 -0.35 3.68 -11.16
CA GLY A 117 -1.17 2.80 -12.00
C GLY A 117 -0.61 1.39 -12.08
N PHE A 118 0.69 1.25 -12.33
CA PHE A 118 1.35 -0.05 -12.44
C PHE A 118 1.26 -0.86 -11.14
N ARG A 119 1.44 -0.20 -9.99
CA ARG A 119 1.39 -0.88 -8.68
C ARG A 119 -0.02 -1.17 -8.22
N TYR A 120 -0.96 -0.27 -8.52
CA TYR A 120 -2.37 -0.52 -8.30
C TYR A 120 -2.80 -1.78 -9.07
N ASP A 121 -2.47 -1.84 -10.36
CA ASP A 121 -2.81 -2.96 -11.22
C ASP A 121 -2.08 -4.25 -10.80
N ALA A 122 -0.79 -4.21 -10.50
CA ALA A 122 -0.06 -5.38 -10.00
C ALA A 122 -0.65 -5.94 -8.70
N ARG A 123 -1.08 -5.08 -7.78
CA ARG A 123 -1.72 -5.51 -6.53
C ARG A 123 -3.15 -5.96 -6.72
N LEU A 124 -3.90 -5.29 -7.59
CA LEU A 124 -5.24 -5.71 -7.98
C LEU A 124 -5.14 -7.12 -8.59
N ARG A 125 -4.23 -7.35 -9.53
CA ARG A 125 -3.96 -8.67 -10.10
C ARG A 125 -3.51 -9.67 -9.05
N ALA A 126 -2.63 -9.32 -8.11
CA ALA A 126 -2.23 -10.24 -7.04
C ALA A 126 -3.37 -10.59 -6.06
N CYS A 127 -4.33 -9.69 -5.87
CA CYS A 127 -5.55 -9.94 -5.09
C CYS A 127 -6.64 -10.67 -5.88
N LEU A 128 -6.65 -10.51 -7.21
CA LEU A 128 -7.59 -11.17 -8.12
C LEU A 128 -7.06 -12.51 -8.63
N GLN A 129 -5.75 -12.77 -8.54
CA GLN A 129 -5.19 -14.06 -8.88
C GLN A 129 -5.54 -15.07 -7.79
N PRO A 130 -6.26 -16.15 -8.12
CA PRO A 130 -6.45 -17.24 -7.20
C PRO A 130 -5.06 -17.79 -6.82
N GLY A 131 -4.81 -17.94 -5.52
CA GLY A 131 -3.57 -18.55 -5.02
C GLY A 131 -3.37 -19.96 -5.60
N PRO A 132 -2.15 -20.52 -5.53
CA PRO A 132 -1.88 -21.90 -5.94
C PRO A 132 -2.58 -22.84 -4.96
N GLY A 133 -3.83 -23.14 -5.28
CA GLY A 133 -4.86 -23.68 -4.39
C GLY A 133 -6.21 -23.24 -4.92
N THR A 134 -6.48 -23.57 -6.18
CA THR A 134 -7.68 -23.19 -6.96
C THR A 134 -8.94 -23.57 -6.18
N ASN A 135 -9.55 -22.57 -5.54
CA ASN A 135 -10.87 -22.65 -4.98
C ASN A 135 -11.68 -21.46 -5.46
N ASP A 136 -12.97 -21.71 -5.72
CA ASP A 136 -13.90 -20.71 -6.24
C ASP A 136 -14.75 -20.11 -5.12
N LEU A 137 -14.34 -20.29 -3.86
CA LEU A 137 -15.12 -19.92 -2.68
C LEU A 137 -15.53 -18.44 -2.70
N GLY A 138 -14.59 -17.55 -3.04
CA GLY A 138 -14.86 -16.11 -3.12
C GLY A 138 -15.91 -15.78 -4.17
N ALA A 139 -15.86 -16.45 -5.34
CA ALA A 139 -16.83 -16.23 -6.41
C ALA A 139 -18.24 -16.68 -6.01
N TYR A 140 -18.35 -17.88 -5.40
CA TYR A 140 -19.64 -18.40 -4.94
C TYR A 140 -20.22 -17.59 -3.77
N ARG A 141 -19.37 -17.11 -2.86
CA ARG A 141 -19.82 -16.24 -1.76
C ARG A 141 -20.36 -14.90 -2.28
N VAL A 142 -19.69 -14.28 -3.25
CA VAL A 142 -20.15 -13.03 -3.87
C VAL A 142 -21.44 -13.26 -4.67
N ALA A 143 -21.56 -14.38 -5.39
CA ALA A 143 -22.79 -14.75 -6.09
C ALA A 143 -23.98 -14.94 -5.12
N ALA A 144 -23.72 -15.48 -3.92
CA ALA A 144 -24.68 -15.60 -2.83
C ALA A 144 -24.92 -14.27 -2.07
N ARG A 145 -24.26 -13.16 -2.46
CA ARG A 145 -24.30 -11.84 -1.80
C ARG A 145 -23.97 -11.89 -0.31
N MET A 146 -23.11 -12.81 0.10
CA MET A 146 -22.76 -13.04 1.49
C MET A 146 -21.43 -12.37 1.84
N ALA A 147 -21.32 -11.71 2.99
CA ALA A 147 -20.03 -11.21 3.46
C ALA A 147 -19.18 -12.35 4.03
N ALA A 148 -17.84 -12.19 4.05
CA ALA A 148 -16.95 -13.19 4.65
C ALA A 148 -17.25 -13.42 6.14
N GLU A 149 -17.69 -12.38 6.85
CA GLU A 149 -18.10 -12.43 8.26
C GLU A 149 -19.37 -13.27 8.47
N ASP A 150 -20.32 -13.20 7.55
CA ASP A 150 -21.57 -13.95 7.66
C ASP A 150 -21.35 -15.44 7.40
N LEU A 151 -20.54 -15.77 6.38
CA LEU A 151 -20.12 -17.15 6.12
C LEU A 151 -19.31 -17.71 7.30
N ALA A 152 -18.43 -16.91 7.88
CA ALA A 152 -17.65 -17.28 9.06
C ALA A 152 -18.56 -17.60 10.26
N ARG A 153 -19.58 -16.76 10.49
CA ARG A 153 -20.58 -16.97 11.55
C ARG A 153 -21.39 -18.25 11.32
N ALA A 154 -21.83 -18.49 10.09
CA ALA A 154 -22.61 -19.68 9.73
C ALA A 154 -21.80 -20.98 9.86
N THR A 155 -20.50 -20.93 9.54
CA THR A 155 -19.62 -22.11 9.54
C THR A 155 -18.81 -22.27 10.83
N GLY A 156 -18.95 -21.35 11.79
CA GLY A 156 -18.29 -21.42 13.10
C GLY A 156 -16.78 -21.15 13.06
N VAL A 157 -16.29 -20.45 12.04
CA VAL A 157 -14.87 -20.09 11.91
C VAL A 157 -14.66 -18.58 12.00
N SER A 158 -13.38 -18.15 12.00
CA SER A 158 -13.07 -16.72 11.93
C SER A 158 -13.19 -16.20 10.49
N ASP A 159 -13.52 -14.92 10.34
CA ASP A 159 -13.48 -14.18 9.06
C ASP A 159 -12.12 -14.33 8.36
N ARG A 160 -11.03 -14.31 9.15
CA ARG A 160 -9.66 -14.53 8.67
C ARG A 160 -9.47 -15.92 8.09
N THR A 161 -10.10 -16.94 8.66
CA THR A 161 -10.05 -18.31 8.15
C THR A 161 -10.72 -18.38 6.78
N VAL A 162 -11.91 -17.79 6.63
CA VAL A 162 -12.61 -17.71 5.34
C VAL A 162 -11.75 -16.99 4.30
N VAL A 163 -11.20 -15.83 4.63
CA VAL A 163 -10.33 -15.06 3.71
C VAL A 163 -9.03 -15.82 3.40
N ALA A 164 -8.45 -16.55 4.36
CA ALA A 164 -7.26 -17.36 4.12
C ALA A 164 -7.54 -18.53 3.17
N ILE A 165 -8.73 -19.13 3.28
CA ILE A 165 -9.21 -20.17 2.36
C ILE A 165 -9.41 -19.57 0.97
N GLU A 166 -10.14 -18.45 0.83
CA GLU A 166 -10.38 -17.78 -0.45
C GLU A 166 -9.08 -17.41 -1.19
N ASN A 167 -8.04 -17.02 -0.46
CA ASN A 167 -6.74 -16.68 -1.04
C ASN A 167 -5.83 -17.90 -1.28
N GLY A 168 -6.32 -19.12 -1.06
CA GLY A 168 -5.54 -20.36 -1.20
C GLY A 168 -4.39 -20.49 -0.21
N ARG A 169 -4.41 -19.73 0.89
CA ARG A 169 -3.37 -19.78 1.94
C ARG A 169 -3.65 -20.84 3.01
N HIS A 170 -4.88 -21.34 3.03
CA HIS A 170 -5.30 -22.39 3.96
C HIS A 170 -6.25 -23.34 3.24
N GLU A 171 -5.94 -24.63 3.30
CA GLU A 171 -6.83 -25.66 2.78
C GLU A 171 -7.79 -26.08 3.90
N PRO A 172 -9.12 -25.94 3.71
CA PRO A 172 -10.08 -26.32 4.73
C PRO A 172 -10.09 -27.85 4.89
N GLY A 173 -10.16 -28.31 6.14
CA GLY A 173 -10.45 -29.73 6.40
C GLY A 173 -11.82 -30.12 5.83
N VAL A 174 -12.01 -31.41 5.54
CA VAL A 174 -13.22 -31.97 4.89
C VAL A 174 -14.53 -31.51 5.56
N VAL A 175 -14.55 -31.45 6.89
CA VAL A 175 -15.72 -31.03 7.68
C VAL A 175 -16.08 -29.57 7.40
N LEU A 176 -15.08 -28.68 7.38
CA LEU A 176 -15.27 -27.26 7.12
C LEU A 176 -15.65 -27.01 5.66
N ALA A 177 -14.98 -27.69 4.72
CA ALA A 177 -15.31 -27.61 3.29
C ALA A 177 -16.78 -28.02 3.03
N ARG A 178 -17.26 -29.07 3.71
CA ARG A 178 -18.66 -29.52 3.62
C ARG A 178 -19.63 -28.52 4.27
N ALA A 179 -19.28 -27.93 5.41
CA ALA A 179 -20.11 -26.90 6.04
C ALA A 179 -20.28 -25.67 5.13
N ILE A 180 -19.19 -25.21 4.52
CA ILE A 180 -19.20 -24.10 3.55
C ILE A 180 -20.07 -24.45 2.33
N ALA A 181 -19.97 -25.68 1.82
CA ALA A 181 -20.76 -26.16 0.70
C ALA A 181 -22.27 -26.18 0.98
N ILE A 182 -22.66 -26.62 2.18
CA ILE A 182 -24.05 -26.62 2.63
C ILE A 182 -24.58 -25.19 2.71
N GLU A 183 -23.81 -24.28 3.32
CA GLU A 183 -24.22 -22.89 3.49
C GLU A 183 -24.40 -22.16 2.15
N LEU A 184 -23.51 -22.43 1.19
CA LEU A 184 -23.58 -21.82 -0.14
C LEU A 184 -24.54 -22.54 -1.09
N GLY A 185 -25.02 -23.74 -0.74
CA GLY A 185 -25.84 -24.58 -1.61
C GLY A 185 -25.09 -25.09 -2.84
N VAL A 186 -23.77 -25.23 -2.77
CA VAL A 186 -22.90 -25.60 -3.90
C VAL A 186 -22.09 -26.85 -3.52
N PRO A 187 -21.95 -27.86 -4.41
CA PRO A 187 -21.16 -29.04 -4.10
C PRO A 187 -19.69 -28.70 -3.83
N VAL A 188 -19.08 -29.41 -2.87
CA VAL A 188 -17.66 -29.23 -2.45
C VAL A 188 -16.70 -29.27 -3.65
N ALA A 189 -16.92 -30.18 -4.59
CA ALA A 189 -16.08 -30.33 -5.78
C ALA A 189 -16.07 -29.09 -6.70
N ARG A 190 -17.13 -28.27 -6.67
CA ARG A 190 -17.16 -26.98 -7.38
C ARG A 190 -16.52 -25.85 -6.60
N LEU A 191 -16.56 -25.91 -5.26
CA LEU A 191 -15.92 -24.91 -4.42
C LEU A 191 -14.40 -25.12 -4.36
N PHE A 192 -13.95 -26.37 -4.34
CA PHE A 192 -12.55 -26.76 -4.16
C PHE A 192 -12.12 -27.82 -5.20
N PRO A 193 -11.94 -27.44 -6.48
CA PRO A 193 -11.60 -28.40 -7.54
C PRO A 193 -10.21 -29.04 -7.38
N GLY A 194 -9.27 -28.38 -6.68
CA GLY A 194 -7.90 -28.87 -6.49
C GLY A 194 -7.69 -29.82 -5.29
N SER A 195 -8.59 -29.81 -4.31
CA SER A 195 -8.38 -30.50 -3.02
C SER A 195 -8.75 -31.99 -3.03
N MET A 196 -9.22 -32.53 -4.17
CA MET A 196 -9.65 -33.94 -4.30
C MET A 196 -8.66 -34.82 -5.07
N SER A 197 -7.46 -34.32 -5.42
CA SER A 197 -6.44 -35.09 -6.16
C SER A 197 -5.47 -35.89 -5.27
N GLY A 198 -5.68 -35.91 -3.95
CA GLY A 198 -4.90 -36.72 -3.01
C GLY A 198 -5.75 -37.84 -2.41
N ALA A 199 -5.92 -38.93 -3.15
CA ALA A 199 -6.41 -40.21 -2.64
C ALA A 199 -5.42 -41.30 -3.07
#